data_AF-A0A6V8HK01-F1
#
_entry.id   AF-A0A6V8HK01-F1
#
_cell.length_a   1.000
_cell.length_b   1.000
_cell.length_c   1.000
_cell.angle_alpha   90.00
_cell.angle_beta   90.00
_cell.angle_gamma   90.00
#
_symmetry.space_group_name_H-M   'P 1'
#
loop_
_entity.id
_entity.type
_entity.pdbx_description
1 polymer ?
#
loop_
_entity_poly.entity_id
_entity_poly.type
_entity_poly.pdbx_seq_one_letter_code
_entity_poly.pdbx_strand_id
1 'polypeptide(L)'
;MAQFLMVQRVWTFLILFVLIQGSLAAYLAKRTTITVPDGVTYHPESQDICTQTAWTDVVSFFVGNYLSHVATIVKAPGEPIYITGLNMFLVLLFPCFGAGRGLVTIYQRASFYKDPLQQALRAQALVMVIRDPDEWEPRAGESLRSLSLWPPKKAQSRIARMNPEEYYQAAISKDWMKVNAEKFKGYNGWFKMIVALPPWVTMHYGLTRLHMKTEKGYHVSGTCDLPEGYRLAYVPPNAQVEHIMPEVALSRILQTSYSLASGVISIVQIFSACSALYQSRGYQIEAYGYAAFGFTVTPYLVMSFLNLLANCFTPTFPKLCLVHTEIMDEAISRGGRFTDIVGKLESEPLLAEDLTLFSASIDPPQPGKNHDQHTCRIATQMYEPGSTEPMPDNESTKPEGQDGEPSVSDNIVTLATALESAASPPDEEKAQKQAAVTVQPDHPSGQPQTEASEEDEDDSVPTILIPSCYKFKIAYSNTSSTSILHKKKHFGPRGWLMGATTWGVAALPFIPLGVMSKFRTGTSSTVAQRVWLMAWYVVGTVSVSNPYFTDHLADVTYYNSRVLMEKRHDLSRLERAGILLMRAAGVLGMLIFYVTPAIGGFAVVGQMLIAYGSCTSL
;
A
#
# COMPACT_ATOMS: atom_id res chain seq x y z
N MET A 1 24.07 13.15 -27.52
CA MET A 1 23.59 12.58 -26.22
C MET A 1 24.32 11.27 -25.84
N ALA A 2 24.49 10.31 -26.75
CA ALA A 2 25.20 9.04 -26.47
C ALA A 2 26.70 9.18 -26.10
N GLN A 3 27.45 10.08 -26.74
CA GLN A 3 28.86 10.32 -26.42
C GLN A 3 29.06 10.97 -25.04
N PHE A 4 28.14 11.84 -24.61
CA PHE A 4 28.19 12.49 -23.29
C PHE A 4 27.92 11.47 -22.16
N LEU A 5 26.98 10.55 -22.38
CA LEU A 5 26.71 9.41 -21.49
C LEU A 5 27.90 8.44 -21.39
N MET A 6 28.68 8.26 -22.46
CA MET A 6 29.84 7.37 -22.47
C MET A 6 31.03 7.99 -21.71
N VAL A 7 31.30 9.27 -21.93
CA VAL A 7 32.36 10.02 -21.22
C VAL A 7 32.02 10.10 -19.72
N GLN A 8 30.77 10.37 -19.36
CA GLN A 8 30.32 10.39 -17.97
C GLN A 8 30.47 9.02 -17.30
N ARG A 9 30.16 7.91 -18.01
CA ARG A 9 30.36 6.54 -17.51
C ARG A 9 31.84 6.25 -17.23
N VAL A 10 32.74 6.66 -18.12
CA VAL A 10 34.20 6.46 -17.95
C VAL A 10 34.72 7.25 -16.75
N TRP A 11 34.28 8.50 -16.56
CA TRP A 11 34.66 9.30 -15.39
C TRP A 11 34.10 8.74 -14.08
N THR A 12 32.85 8.24 -14.07
CA THR A 12 32.30 7.57 -12.88
C THR A 12 33.04 6.29 -12.54
N PHE A 13 33.44 5.50 -13.54
CA PHE A 13 34.26 4.30 -13.33
C PHE A 13 35.66 4.66 -12.81
N LEU A 14 36.26 5.73 -13.31
CA LEU A 14 37.56 6.22 -12.82
C LEU A 14 37.48 6.75 -11.38
N ILE A 15 36.42 7.48 -11.03
CA ILE A 15 36.21 7.96 -9.65
C ILE A 15 35.95 6.79 -8.70
N LEU A 16 35.11 5.82 -9.08
CA LEU A 16 34.90 4.58 -8.32
C LEU A 16 36.20 3.79 -8.19
N PHE A 17 36.99 3.68 -9.26
CA PHE A 17 38.29 3.01 -9.22
C PHE A 17 39.27 3.74 -8.28
N VAL A 18 39.36 5.07 -8.33
CA VAL A 18 40.23 5.87 -7.44
C VAL A 18 39.79 5.76 -5.97
N LEU A 19 38.48 5.76 -5.69
CA LEU A 19 37.95 5.57 -4.34
C LEU A 19 38.24 4.14 -3.81
N ILE A 20 38.11 3.13 -4.66
CA ILE A 20 38.45 1.73 -4.33
C ILE A 20 39.96 1.54 -4.13
N GLN A 21 40.79 2.21 -4.94
CA GLN A 21 42.26 2.20 -4.81
C GLN A 21 42.73 2.96 -3.55
N GLY A 22 42.06 4.05 -3.16
CA GLY A 22 42.33 4.76 -1.91
C GLY A 22 42.13 3.88 -0.67
N SER A 23 41.15 2.97 -0.70
CA SER A 23 40.96 1.94 0.33
C SER A 23 41.91 0.74 0.22
N LEU A 24 42.52 0.49 -0.94
CA LEU A 24 43.44 -0.64 -1.16
C LEU A 24 44.91 -0.28 -0.86
N ALA A 25 45.30 1.00 -0.97
CA ALA A 25 46.65 1.46 -0.67
C ALA A 25 47.03 1.36 0.83
N ALA A 26 46.05 1.11 1.71
CA ALA A 26 46.29 0.79 3.12
C ALA A 26 46.67 -0.69 3.37
N TYR A 27 46.70 -1.54 2.33
CA TYR A 27 46.74 -3.01 2.48
C TYR A 27 48.02 -3.69 1.96
N LEU A 28 49.16 -2.99 1.94
CA LEU A 28 50.47 -3.63 1.77
C LEU A 28 51.10 -3.91 3.13
N ALA A 29 50.76 -5.08 3.69
CA ALA A 29 51.39 -5.60 4.90
C ALA A 29 52.89 -5.87 4.65
N LYS A 30 53.76 -5.00 5.19
CA LYS A 30 55.21 -5.21 5.22
C LYS A 30 55.55 -5.91 6.54
N ARG A 31 55.98 -7.17 6.44
CA ARG A 31 56.38 -8.00 7.58
C ARG A 31 57.57 -7.35 8.29
N THR A 32 57.33 -6.74 9.45
CA THR A 32 58.37 -6.21 10.33
C THR A 32 58.00 -6.55 11.78
N THR A 33 59.00 -6.85 12.59
CA THR A 33 58.87 -7.04 14.03
C THR A 33 58.53 -5.70 14.66
N ILE A 34 57.30 -5.53 15.15
CA ILE A 34 56.81 -4.30 15.77
C ILE A 34 57.03 -4.41 17.29
N THR A 35 57.83 -3.51 17.84
CA THR A 35 57.86 -3.24 19.29
C THR A 35 56.59 -2.48 19.65
N VAL A 36 55.76 -3.04 20.52
CA VAL A 36 54.46 -2.48 20.92
C VAL A 36 54.67 -1.17 21.70
N PRO A 37 54.20 -0.01 21.21
CA PRO A 37 54.28 1.26 21.94
C PRO A 37 53.35 1.28 23.17
N ASP A 38 53.59 2.21 24.10
CA ASP A 38 52.69 2.43 25.24
C ASP A 38 51.26 2.77 24.78
N GLY A 39 50.25 2.11 25.38
CA GLY A 39 48.83 2.30 25.05
C GLY A 39 48.26 1.34 24.01
N VAL A 40 49.01 0.31 23.60
CA VAL A 40 48.61 -0.70 22.63
C VAL A 40 48.49 -2.07 23.29
N THR A 41 47.37 -2.77 23.14
CA THR A 41 47.15 -4.13 23.69
C THR A 41 47.27 -5.17 22.60
N TYR A 42 48.05 -6.23 22.87
CA TYR A 42 48.22 -7.36 21.96
C TYR A 42 47.44 -8.58 22.45
N HIS A 43 46.62 -9.15 21.56
CA HIS A 43 45.82 -10.34 21.83
C HIS A 43 46.45 -11.55 21.12
N PRO A 44 47.16 -12.45 21.84
CA PRO A 44 47.93 -13.53 21.23
C PRO A 44 47.06 -14.63 20.62
N GLU A 45 45.83 -14.83 21.12
CA GLU A 45 44.91 -15.86 20.63
C GLU A 45 44.38 -15.55 19.23
N SER A 46 44.20 -14.27 18.92
CA SER A 46 43.67 -13.79 17.64
C SER A 46 44.72 -13.11 16.74
N GLN A 47 45.92 -12.88 17.25
CA GLN A 47 47.01 -12.13 16.59
C GLN A 47 46.64 -10.68 16.25
N ASP A 48 45.80 -10.06 17.07
CA ASP A 48 45.35 -8.67 16.88
C ASP A 48 46.09 -7.69 17.78
N ILE A 49 46.35 -6.50 17.22
CA ILE A 49 46.85 -5.34 17.96
C ILE A 49 45.72 -4.32 18.06
N CYS A 50 45.40 -3.89 19.29
CA CYS A 50 44.32 -2.95 19.59
C CYS A 50 44.85 -1.64 20.18
N THR A 51 44.22 -0.54 19.79
CA THR A 51 44.47 0.81 20.31
C THR A 51 43.19 1.40 20.89
N GLN A 52 43.29 2.46 21.70
CA GLN A 52 42.11 3.11 22.25
C GLN A 52 41.25 3.74 21.14
N THR A 53 39.96 3.43 21.12
CA THR A 53 39.00 3.97 20.14
C THR A 53 38.88 5.48 20.24
N ALA A 54 39.03 6.20 19.13
CA ALA A 54 38.73 7.62 19.08
C ALA A 54 37.21 7.86 18.92
N TRP A 55 36.70 9.00 19.41
CA TRP A 55 35.29 9.36 19.22
C TRP A 55 34.90 9.44 17.73
N THR A 56 35.86 9.76 16.86
CA THR A 56 35.71 9.74 15.41
C THR A 56 35.43 8.35 14.85
N ASP A 57 35.98 7.30 15.45
CA ASP A 57 35.75 5.92 15.02
C ASP A 57 34.33 5.48 15.34
N VAL A 58 33.83 5.84 16.54
CA VAL A 58 32.45 5.60 16.96
C VAL A 58 31.47 6.31 16.01
N VAL A 59 31.68 7.60 15.75
CA VAL A 59 30.82 8.36 14.83
C VAL A 59 30.89 7.79 13.42
N SER A 60 32.07 7.46 12.91
CA SER A 60 32.25 6.87 11.58
C SER A 60 31.54 5.53 11.46
N PHE A 61 31.56 4.71 12.52
CA PHE A 61 30.84 3.44 12.57
C PHE A 61 29.32 3.66 12.45
N PHE A 62 28.74 4.57 13.23
CA PHE A 62 27.30 4.84 13.19
C PHE A 62 26.86 5.48 11.88
N VAL A 63 27.64 6.42 11.35
CA VAL A 63 27.33 7.09 10.08
C VAL A 63 27.42 6.12 8.91
N GLY A 64 28.52 5.36 8.83
CA GLY A 64 28.76 4.41 7.76
C GLY A 64 27.76 3.26 7.73
N ASN A 65 27.46 2.67 8.90
CA ASN A 65 26.68 1.45 9.00
C ASN A 65 25.18 1.65 9.29
N TYR A 66 24.75 2.82 9.76
CA TYR A 66 23.34 3.07 10.10
C TYR A 66 22.76 4.26 9.32
N LEU A 67 23.39 5.44 9.43
CA LEU A 67 22.83 6.67 8.86
C LEU A 67 22.82 6.67 7.33
N SER A 68 23.84 6.09 6.71
CA SER A 68 23.96 6.07 5.25
C SER A 68 22.74 5.43 4.57
N HIS A 69 22.12 4.40 5.18
CA HIS A 69 21.02 3.62 4.61
C HIS A 69 19.71 4.40 4.48
N VAL A 70 19.58 5.51 5.19
CA VAL A 70 18.45 6.45 5.09
C VAL A 70 18.30 6.97 3.66
N ALA A 71 19.42 7.23 2.98
CA ALA A 71 19.43 7.80 1.63
C ALA A 71 19.03 6.81 0.52
N THR A 72 19.04 5.51 0.80
CA THR A 72 18.81 4.46 -0.21
C THR A 72 17.45 3.78 -0.09
N ILE A 73 16.57 4.28 0.80
CA ILE A 73 15.25 3.69 0.97
C ILE A 73 14.41 3.79 -0.31
N VAL A 74 13.77 2.67 -0.67
CA VAL A 74 12.86 2.60 -1.81
C VAL A 74 11.57 3.34 -1.48
N LYS A 75 11.23 4.31 -2.31
CA LYS A 75 10.02 5.12 -2.21
C LYS A 75 8.91 4.51 -3.05
N ALA A 76 7.68 4.56 -2.55
CA ALA A 76 6.51 4.24 -3.34
C ALA A 76 6.22 5.39 -4.33
N PRO A 77 5.59 5.10 -5.48
CA PRO A 77 5.13 6.15 -6.39
C PRO A 77 4.23 7.17 -5.70
N GLY A 78 4.52 8.47 -5.88
CA GLY A 78 3.73 9.56 -5.28
C GLY A 78 3.86 9.71 -3.75
N GLU A 79 4.75 8.97 -3.10
CA GLU A 79 4.91 8.97 -1.64
C GLU A 79 5.17 10.40 -1.11
N PRO A 80 4.39 10.88 -0.12
CA PRO A 80 4.56 12.22 0.39
C PRO A 80 5.76 12.32 1.34
N ILE A 81 6.32 13.53 1.44
CA ILE A 81 7.60 13.75 2.15
C ILE A 81 7.55 13.37 3.63
N TYR A 82 6.40 13.47 4.29
CA TYR A 82 6.25 13.09 5.70
C TYR A 82 6.28 11.57 5.89
N ILE A 83 5.71 10.79 4.96
CA ILE A 83 5.83 9.31 4.96
C ILE A 83 7.27 8.92 4.68
N THR A 84 7.92 9.57 3.71
CA THR A 84 9.35 9.35 3.44
C THR A 84 10.21 9.69 4.65
N GLY A 85 9.96 10.80 5.34
CA GLY A 85 10.69 11.19 6.55
C GLY A 85 10.50 10.20 7.71
N LEU A 86 9.28 9.70 7.90
CA LEU A 86 8.99 8.69 8.92
C LEU A 86 9.65 7.35 8.57
N ASN A 87 9.59 6.94 7.31
CA ASN A 87 10.31 5.78 6.79
C ASN A 87 11.83 5.90 7.02
N MET A 88 12.42 7.06 6.74
CA MET A 88 13.83 7.37 6.98
C MET A 88 14.20 7.24 8.46
N PHE A 89 13.36 7.75 9.37
CA PHE A 89 13.53 7.62 10.81
C PHE A 89 13.43 6.16 11.27
N LEU A 90 12.44 5.41 10.78
CA LEU A 90 12.22 4.02 11.16
C LEU A 90 13.34 3.10 10.66
N VAL A 91 13.94 3.37 9.49
CA VAL A 91 15.13 2.63 9.00
C VAL A 91 16.33 2.75 9.94
N LEU A 92 16.51 3.89 10.61
CA LEU A 92 17.56 4.03 11.61
C LEU A 92 17.30 3.08 12.79
N LEU A 93 16.07 3.06 13.28
CA LEU A 93 15.70 2.29 14.48
C LEU A 93 15.56 0.79 14.20
N PHE A 94 15.15 0.41 12.99
CA PHE A 94 14.73 -0.94 12.67
C PHE A 94 15.60 -1.55 11.57
N PRO A 95 16.49 -2.49 11.95
CA PRO A 95 17.29 -3.21 10.98
C PRO A 95 16.37 -3.91 9.97
N CYS A 96 16.71 -3.83 8.68
CA CYS A 96 15.92 -4.38 7.57
C CYS A 96 14.54 -3.74 7.27
N PHE A 97 14.08 -2.67 7.94
CA PHE A 97 12.75 -2.08 7.69
C PHE A 97 12.45 -1.79 6.21
N GLY A 98 13.43 -1.28 5.46
CA GLY A 98 13.28 -1.02 4.02
C GLY A 98 13.36 -2.26 3.11
N ALA A 99 13.82 -3.41 3.61
CA ALA A 99 14.03 -4.61 2.80
C ALA A 99 12.71 -5.17 2.24
N GLY A 100 11.62 -5.09 3.01
CA GLY A 100 10.29 -5.51 2.56
C GLY A 100 9.82 -4.70 1.34
N ARG A 101 10.02 -3.37 1.38
CA ARG A 101 9.70 -2.48 0.24
C ARG A 101 10.53 -2.84 -0.98
N GLY A 102 11.84 -3.03 -0.79
CA GLY A 102 12.75 -3.49 -1.84
C GLY A 102 12.28 -4.78 -2.48
N LEU A 103 11.87 -5.78 -1.69
CA LEU A 103 11.33 -7.05 -2.21
C LEU A 103 10.07 -6.85 -3.05
N VAL A 104 9.08 -6.12 -2.55
CA VAL A 104 7.84 -5.84 -3.29
C VAL A 104 8.15 -5.17 -4.63
N THR A 105 9.05 -4.19 -4.62
CA THR A 105 9.50 -3.49 -5.84
C THR A 105 10.28 -4.41 -6.79
N ILE A 106 11.07 -5.38 -6.30
CA ILE A 106 11.72 -6.39 -7.15
C ILE A 106 10.68 -7.32 -7.80
N TYR A 107 9.62 -7.71 -7.08
CA TYR A 107 8.56 -8.57 -7.62
C TYR A 107 7.73 -7.91 -8.73
N GLN A 108 7.70 -6.57 -8.78
CA GLN A 108 7.01 -5.81 -9.82
C GLN A 108 7.67 -5.98 -11.20
N ARG A 109 9.01 -6.10 -11.26
CA ARG A 109 9.80 -6.37 -12.49
C ARG A 109 9.52 -5.38 -13.64
N ALA A 110 9.28 -4.12 -13.30
CA ALA A 110 8.80 -3.13 -14.27
C ALA A 110 9.84 -2.79 -15.37
N SER A 111 11.15 -2.92 -15.11
CA SER A 111 12.21 -2.60 -16.07
C SER A 111 12.29 -3.56 -17.26
N PHE A 112 11.67 -4.74 -17.18
CA PHE A 112 11.61 -5.69 -18.30
C PHE A 112 10.58 -5.30 -19.38
N TYR A 113 9.72 -4.33 -19.10
CA TYR A 113 8.72 -3.84 -20.04
C TYR A 113 9.26 -2.61 -20.78
N LYS A 114 9.13 -2.63 -22.12
CA LYS A 114 9.58 -1.53 -22.99
C LYS A 114 8.55 -0.41 -23.09
N ASP A 115 7.27 -0.74 -23.01
CA ASP A 115 6.18 0.23 -23.05
C ASP A 115 6.16 1.03 -21.73
N PRO A 116 6.29 2.38 -21.77
CA PRO A 116 6.23 3.23 -20.60
C PRO A 116 4.94 3.06 -19.77
N LEU A 117 3.79 2.86 -20.43
CA LEU A 117 2.51 2.68 -19.75
C LEU A 117 2.48 1.36 -18.97
N GLN A 118 2.93 0.28 -19.60
CA GLN A 118 3.04 -1.03 -18.96
C GLN A 118 4.09 -1.03 -17.83
N GLN A 119 5.18 -0.27 -18.00
CA GLN A 119 6.19 -0.09 -16.98
C GLN A 119 5.62 0.66 -15.75
N ALA A 120 4.86 1.73 -15.96
CA ALA A 120 4.15 2.45 -14.90
C ALA A 120 3.12 1.56 -14.17
N LEU A 121 2.37 0.76 -14.93
CA LEU A 121 1.42 -0.20 -14.38
C LEU A 121 2.12 -1.22 -13.47
N ARG A 122 3.23 -1.80 -13.94
CA ARG A 122 4.01 -2.79 -13.18
C ARG A 122 4.63 -2.19 -11.93
N ALA A 123 5.13 -0.96 -12.01
CA ALA A 123 5.69 -0.23 -10.88
C ALA A 123 4.65 0.25 -9.86
N GLN A 124 3.36 -0.05 -10.07
CA GLN A 124 2.24 0.45 -9.27
C GLN A 124 2.14 1.99 -9.24
N ALA A 125 2.49 2.64 -10.35
CA ALA A 125 2.35 4.09 -10.50
C ALA A 125 0.98 4.51 -11.08
N LEU A 126 0.15 3.55 -11.50
CA LEU A 126 -1.18 3.82 -12.05
C LEU A 126 -2.27 3.59 -11.00
N VAL A 127 -3.21 4.54 -10.92
CA VAL A 127 -4.35 4.50 -10.01
C VAL A 127 -5.65 4.73 -10.75
N MET A 128 -6.71 4.09 -10.26
CA MET A 128 -8.08 4.22 -10.74
C MET A 128 -8.99 4.72 -9.62
N VAL A 129 -10.08 5.38 -10.01
CA VAL A 129 -11.14 5.77 -9.07
C VAL A 129 -12.00 4.55 -8.75
N ILE A 130 -12.30 4.38 -7.46
CA ILE A 130 -13.20 3.36 -6.93
C ILE A 130 -14.24 4.01 -6.01
N ARG A 131 -15.41 3.39 -5.89
CA ARG A 131 -16.37 3.72 -4.83
C ARG A 131 -15.76 3.35 -3.48
N ASP A 132 -15.89 4.23 -2.49
CA ASP A 132 -15.44 3.98 -1.12
C ASP A 132 -16.37 2.96 -0.42
N PRO A 133 -15.88 1.76 -0.01
CA PRO A 133 -16.63 0.84 0.85
C PRO A 133 -17.35 1.44 2.07
N ASP A 134 -16.80 2.50 2.64
CA ASP A 134 -17.18 3.05 3.94
C ASP A 134 -18.01 4.35 3.83
N GLU A 135 -18.02 4.99 2.66
CA GLU A 135 -18.59 6.34 2.47
C GLU A 135 -19.46 6.47 1.22
N TRP A 136 -19.36 5.55 0.26
CA TRP A 136 -20.13 5.68 -0.97
C TRP A 136 -21.57 5.25 -0.77
N GLU A 137 -22.49 6.08 -1.25
CA GLU A 137 -23.91 5.77 -1.30
C GLU A 137 -24.46 5.93 -2.73
N PRO A 138 -25.44 5.09 -3.11
CA PRO A 138 -26.13 5.21 -4.39
C PRO A 138 -27.03 6.47 -4.43
N ARG A 139 -27.15 7.12 -5.59
CA ARG A 139 -28.10 8.23 -5.77
C ARG A 139 -29.39 7.76 -6.42
N ALA A 140 -30.49 8.42 -6.09
CA ALA A 140 -31.78 8.17 -6.75
C ALA A 140 -31.67 8.38 -8.27
N GLY A 141 -32.25 7.45 -9.03
CA GLY A 141 -32.24 7.45 -10.50
C GLY A 141 -31.03 6.74 -11.12
N GLU A 142 -30.03 6.33 -10.33
CA GLU A 142 -28.88 5.60 -10.87
C GLU A 142 -29.22 4.13 -11.17
N SER A 143 -28.66 3.62 -12.26
CA SER A 143 -28.70 2.21 -12.62
C SER A 143 -27.35 1.58 -12.35
N LEU A 144 -27.32 0.57 -11.48
CA LEU A 144 -26.11 -0.14 -11.10
C LEU A 144 -26.10 -1.54 -11.71
N ARG A 145 -24.91 -1.99 -12.10
CA ARG A 145 -24.70 -3.30 -12.71
C ARG A 145 -23.73 -4.17 -11.91
N SER A 146 -23.58 -5.42 -12.30
CA SER A 146 -22.72 -6.42 -11.66
C SER A 146 -23.00 -6.58 -10.15
N LEU A 147 -24.26 -6.40 -9.74
CA LEU A 147 -24.68 -6.51 -8.34
C LEU A 147 -24.75 -7.99 -7.94
N SER A 148 -24.51 -8.28 -6.67
CA SER A 148 -24.67 -9.63 -6.11
C SER A 148 -25.51 -9.60 -4.85
N LEU A 149 -26.20 -10.70 -4.55
CA LEU A 149 -26.98 -10.84 -3.33
C LEU A 149 -26.25 -11.70 -2.32
N TRP A 150 -26.35 -11.30 -1.07
CA TRP A 150 -25.86 -12.03 0.08
C TRP A 150 -27.04 -12.34 1.02
N PRO A 151 -27.31 -13.62 1.34
CA PRO A 151 -28.44 -14.03 2.16
C PRO A 151 -28.46 -13.41 3.56
N PRO A 152 -29.66 -13.30 4.16
CA PRO A 152 -29.84 -12.85 5.54
C PRO A 152 -29.16 -13.80 6.54
N LYS A 153 -28.77 -13.30 7.72
CA LYS A 153 -27.98 -14.02 8.74
C LYS A 153 -28.56 -15.39 9.13
N LYS A 154 -29.88 -15.48 9.19
CA LYS A 154 -30.63 -16.71 9.51
C LYS A 154 -30.47 -17.81 8.45
N ALA A 155 -30.25 -17.44 7.19
CA ALA A 155 -30.05 -18.36 6.07
C ALA A 155 -28.56 -18.66 5.77
N GLN A 156 -27.63 -18.00 6.47
CA GLN A 156 -26.19 -18.20 6.28
C GLN A 156 -25.70 -19.49 6.96
N SER A 157 -24.82 -20.22 6.26
CA SER A 157 -24.08 -21.34 6.87
C SER A 157 -23.12 -20.82 7.95
N ARG A 158 -22.70 -21.69 8.90
CA ARG A 158 -21.69 -21.32 9.92
C ARG A 158 -20.39 -20.77 9.30
N ILE A 159 -20.02 -21.23 8.10
CA ILE A 159 -18.82 -20.79 7.38
C ILE A 159 -19.00 -19.39 6.79
N ALA A 160 -20.21 -19.05 6.32
CA ALA A 160 -20.53 -17.76 5.70
C ALA A 160 -20.75 -16.61 6.72
N ARG A 161 -20.70 -16.88 8.03
CA ARG A 161 -20.83 -15.84 9.08
C ARG A 161 -19.52 -15.09 9.36
N MET A 162 -18.38 -15.54 8.81
CA MET A 162 -17.07 -14.95 9.08
C MET A 162 -16.64 -13.96 7.99
N ASN A 163 -16.87 -12.67 8.26
CA ASN A 163 -16.48 -11.47 7.50
C ASN A 163 -17.36 -11.06 6.27
N PRO A 164 -18.30 -10.11 6.46
CA PRO A 164 -19.26 -9.61 5.46
C PRO A 164 -18.74 -9.15 4.09
N GLU A 165 -17.49 -8.71 4.04
CA GLU A 165 -16.97 -7.90 2.94
C GLU A 165 -16.44 -8.73 1.75
N GLU A 166 -16.45 -10.06 1.86
CA GLU A 166 -15.89 -10.92 0.82
C GLU A 166 -16.98 -11.46 -0.12
N TYR A 167 -16.89 -11.09 -1.42
CA TYR A 167 -17.61 -11.74 -2.54
C TYR A 167 -17.58 -13.28 -2.52
N TYR A 168 -16.56 -13.86 -1.88
CA TYR A 168 -16.45 -15.29 -1.61
C TYR A 168 -17.67 -15.85 -0.87
N GLN A 169 -18.24 -15.10 0.08
CA GLN A 169 -19.41 -15.54 0.83
C GLN A 169 -20.66 -15.59 -0.03
N ALA A 170 -20.87 -14.55 -0.86
CA ALA A 170 -21.97 -14.52 -1.83
C ALA A 170 -21.87 -15.71 -2.80
N ALA A 171 -20.66 -16.03 -3.25
CA ALA A 171 -20.39 -17.19 -4.10
C ALA A 171 -20.73 -18.53 -3.42
N ILE A 172 -20.43 -18.70 -2.12
CA ILE A 172 -20.79 -19.92 -1.37
C ILE A 172 -22.31 -20.04 -1.20
N SER A 173 -23.02 -18.92 -1.06
CA SER A 173 -24.48 -18.90 -0.89
C SER A 173 -25.29 -19.03 -2.17
N LYS A 174 -24.65 -19.35 -3.31
CA LYS A 174 -25.29 -19.43 -4.63
C LYS A 174 -26.53 -20.33 -4.64
N ASP A 175 -26.54 -21.43 -3.90
CA ASP A 175 -27.69 -22.34 -3.87
C ASP A 175 -28.91 -21.73 -3.18
N TRP A 176 -28.70 -20.89 -2.17
CA TRP A 176 -29.80 -20.12 -1.57
C TRP A 176 -30.42 -19.15 -2.59
N MET A 177 -29.58 -18.53 -3.42
CA MET A 177 -30.06 -17.66 -4.50
C MET A 177 -30.82 -18.45 -5.56
N LYS A 178 -30.35 -19.62 -5.99
CA LYS A 178 -31.09 -20.45 -6.96
C LYS A 178 -32.51 -20.74 -6.51
N VAL A 179 -32.71 -21.03 -5.22
CA VAL A 179 -34.04 -21.32 -4.65
C VAL A 179 -34.92 -20.08 -4.56
N ASN A 180 -34.34 -18.89 -4.38
CA ASN A 180 -35.08 -17.65 -4.15
C ASN A 180 -35.06 -16.67 -5.33
N ALA A 181 -34.38 -16.99 -6.44
CA ALA A 181 -34.20 -16.08 -7.58
C ALA A 181 -35.54 -15.55 -8.11
N GLU A 182 -36.54 -16.42 -8.27
CA GLU A 182 -37.88 -16.03 -8.73
C GLU A 182 -38.56 -15.01 -7.82
N LYS A 183 -38.27 -15.01 -6.51
CA LYS A 183 -38.85 -14.04 -5.57
C LYS A 183 -38.29 -12.63 -5.75
N PHE A 184 -37.09 -12.53 -6.31
CA PHE A 184 -36.36 -11.27 -6.45
C PHE A 184 -36.42 -10.69 -7.86
N LYS A 185 -36.88 -11.45 -8.86
CA LYS A 185 -37.07 -10.92 -10.23
C LYS A 185 -38.11 -9.81 -10.22
N GLY A 186 -37.70 -8.60 -10.61
CA GLY A 186 -38.58 -7.43 -10.61
C GLY A 186 -39.02 -6.98 -9.22
N TYR A 187 -38.39 -7.48 -8.15
CA TYR A 187 -38.70 -7.06 -6.78
C TYR A 187 -38.35 -5.59 -6.59
N ASN A 188 -39.28 -4.86 -5.97
CA ASN A 188 -39.08 -3.49 -5.51
C ASN A 188 -39.26 -3.46 -3.99
N GLY A 189 -38.21 -3.07 -3.29
CA GLY A 189 -38.25 -2.97 -1.84
C GLY A 189 -36.92 -2.51 -1.26
N TRP A 190 -36.83 -2.63 0.06
CA TRP A 190 -35.61 -2.25 0.78
C TRP A 190 -34.62 -3.40 0.83
N PHE A 191 -33.35 -3.06 0.61
CA PHE A 191 -32.22 -3.94 0.84
C PHE A 191 -31.16 -3.21 1.65
N LYS A 192 -30.42 -3.97 2.46
CA LYS A 192 -29.15 -3.50 2.99
C LYS A 192 -28.15 -3.46 1.85
N MET A 193 -27.42 -2.36 1.67
CA MET A 193 -26.42 -2.23 0.61
C MET A 193 -25.03 -2.12 1.22
N ILE A 194 -24.07 -2.87 0.68
CA ILE A 194 -22.67 -2.81 1.08
C ILE A 194 -21.82 -2.70 -0.18
N VAL A 195 -20.95 -1.69 -0.22
CA VAL A 195 -19.93 -1.58 -1.26
C VAL A 195 -18.75 -2.47 -0.89
N ALA A 196 -18.39 -3.39 -1.79
CA ALA A 196 -17.35 -4.37 -1.56
C ALA A 196 -16.23 -4.28 -2.61
N LEU A 197 -15.01 -4.64 -2.20
CA LEU A 197 -13.87 -4.72 -3.09
C LEU A 197 -13.95 -6.01 -3.93
N PRO A 198 -14.03 -5.92 -5.27
CA PRO A 198 -14.31 -7.09 -6.06
C PRO A 198 -13.08 -8.01 -6.20
N PRO A 199 -13.31 -9.29 -6.56
CA PRO A 199 -12.24 -10.29 -6.68
C PRO A 199 -11.18 -9.96 -7.73
N TRP A 200 -11.59 -9.39 -8.87
CA TRP A 200 -10.66 -9.02 -9.96
C TRP A 200 -9.70 -7.88 -9.58
N VAL A 201 -9.92 -7.20 -8.46
CA VAL A 201 -8.92 -6.30 -7.89
C VAL A 201 -8.16 -7.01 -6.77
N THR A 202 -8.88 -7.54 -5.77
CA THR A 202 -8.27 -8.09 -4.54
C THR A 202 -7.41 -9.34 -4.74
N MET A 203 -7.69 -10.17 -5.75
CA MET A 203 -6.92 -11.39 -6.04
C MET A 203 -5.49 -11.10 -6.47
N HIS A 204 -5.21 -9.93 -7.04
CA HIS A 204 -3.86 -9.56 -7.49
C HIS A 204 -2.96 -9.04 -6.38
N TYR A 205 -3.55 -8.57 -5.28
CA TYR A 205 -2.84 -8.08 -4.11
C TYR A 205 -2.60 -9.16 -3.05
N GLY A 206 -3.18 -10.36 -3.18
CA GLY A 206 -2.86 -11.48 -2.30
C GLY A 206 -3.14 -11.19 -0.82
N LEU A 207 -2.09 -11.28 0.01
CA LEU A 207 -2.11 -10.93 1.45
C LEU A 207 -1.91 -9.42 1.71
N THR A 208 -1.46 -8.66 0.71
CA THR A 208 -1.22 -7.21 0.74
C THR A 208 -2.46 -6.41 0.29
N ARG A 209 -3.66 -6.86 0.67
CA ARG A 209 -4.92 -6.15 0.33
C ARG A 209 -5.00 -4.74 0.93
N LEU A 210 -4.32 -4.52 2.06
CA LEU A 210 -4.21 -3.21 2.69
C LEU A 210 -3.49 -2.19 1.80
N HIS A 211 -2.63 -2.63 0.89
CA HIS A 211 -1.85 -1.78 -0.03
C HIS A 211 -2.53 -1.52 -1.36
N MET A 212 -3.77 -1.98 -1.52
CA MET A 212 -4.54 -1.79 -2.75
C MET A 212 -5.12 -0.39 -2.85
N LYS A 213 -5.54 0.18 -1.72
CA LYS A 213 -6.02 1.56 -1.65
C LYS A 213 -4.81 2.48 -1.59
N THR A 214 -4.89 3.60 -2.28
CA THR A 214 -3.88 4.64 -2.17
C THR A 214 -4.15 5.42 -0.89
N GLU A 215 -3.13 5.63 -0.06
CA GLU A 215 -3.25 6.45 1.14
C GLU A 215 -3.57 7.90 0.79
N LYS A 216 -4.32 8.56 1.67
CA LYS A 216 -4.63 9.98 1.53
C LYS A 216 -3.31 10.78 1.57
N GLY A 217 -3.19 11.77 0.68
CA GLY A 217 -2.03 12.67 0.61
C GLY A 217 -0.88 12.23 -0.31
N TYR A 218 -0.99 11.10 -0.99
CA TYR A 218 -0.07 10.75 -2.07
C TYR A 218 -0.23 11.72 -3.26
N HIS A 219 0.89 12.07 -3.90
CA HIS A 219 0.92 13.02 -5.00
C HIS A 219 0.43 12.35 -6.29
N VAL A 220 -0.66 12.87 -6.84
CA VAL A 220 -1.21 12.47 -8.14
C VAL A 220 -0.79 13.51 -9.19
N SER A 221 -0.57 13.07 -10.43
CA SER A 221 -0.38 13.99 -11.56
C SER A 221 -1.67 14.69 -11.91
N GLY A 222 -1.58 15.96 -12.31
CA GLY A 222 -2.75 16.76 -12.66
C GLY A 222 -3.63 17.12 -11.47
N THR A 223 -4.87 17.47 -11.79
CA THR A 223 -5.94 17.72 -10.83
C THR A 223 -6.64 16.41 -10.51
N CYS A 224 -6.89 16.13 -9.23
CA CYS A 224 -7.60 14.95 -8.77
C CYS A 224 -8.55 15.36 -7.64
N ASP A 225 -9.68 15.94 -8.02
CA ASP A 225 -10.74 16.35 -7.11
C ASP A 225 -11.73 15.20 -6.99
N LEU A 226 -11.61 14.41 -5.93
CA LEU A 226 -12.53 13.29 -5.65
C LEU A 226 -13.78 13.81 -4.93
N PRO A 227 -14.99 13.49 -5.42
CA PRO A 227 -16.22 13.75 -4.68
C PRO A 227 -16.33 12.82 -3.45
N GLU A 228 -17.20 13.18 -2.52
CA GLU A 228 -17.48 12.38 -1.33
C GLU A 228 -17.94 10.96 -1.71
N GLY A 229 -17.45 9.96 -0.97
CA GLY A 229 -17.71 8.55 -1.27
C GLY A 229 -16.78 7.92 -2.32
N TYR A 230 -15.73 8.60 -2.80
CA TYR A 230 -14.78 8.03 -3.76
C TYR A 230 -13.34 8.02 -3.24
N ARG A 231 -12.58 7.02 -3.69
CA ARG A 231 -11.17 6.84 -3.36
C ARG A 231 -10.35 6.42 -4.56
N LEU A 232 -9.03 6.50 -4.42
CA LEU A 232 -8.09 5.92 -5.38
C LEU A 232 -7.66 4.51 -4.94
N ALA A 233 -7.50 3.65 -5.93
CA ALA A 233 -6.88 2.34 -5.77
C ALA A 233 -5.84 2.11 -6.85
N TYR A 234 -4.78 1.38 -6.51
CA TYR A 234 -3.77 0.96 -7.47
C TYR A 234 -4.38 0.01 -8.51
N VAL A 235 -4.06 0.25 -9.77
CA VAL A 235 -4.47 -0.63 -10.87
C VAL A 235 -3.71 -1.96 -10.76
N PRO A 236 -4.39 -3.12 -10.85
CA PRO A 236 -3.72 -4.41 -10.81
C PRO A 236 -2.65 -4.55 -11.91
N PRO A 237 -1.48 -5.15 -11.62
CA PRO A 237 -0.34 -5.16 -12.54
C PRO A 237 -0.54 -5.99 -13.82
N ASN A 238 -1.64 -6.73 -13.93
CA ASN A 238 -2.05 -7.51 -15.09
C ASN A 238 -3.26 -6.91 -15.83
N ALA A 239 -3.76 -5.75 -15.41
CA ALA A 239 -4.79 -5.03 -16.14
C ALA A 239 -4.29 -4.66 -17.54
N GLN A 240 -5.19 -4.61 -18.51
CA GLN A 240 -4.90 -4.11 -19.85
C GLN A 240 -5.28 -2.64 -19.92
N VAL A 241 -4.27 -1.76 -19.95
CA VAL A 241 -4.46 -0.32 -20.07
C VAL A 241 -4.24 0.10 -21.52
N GLU A 242 -5.26 0.71 -22.13
CA GLU A 242 -5.21 1.22 -23.49
C GLU A 242 -4.59 2.62 -23.53
N HIS A 243 -3.78 2.87 -24.57
CA HIS A 243 -3.14 4.17 -24.79
C HIS A 243 -4.17 5.17 -25.32
N ILE A 244 -4.36 6.28 -24.61
CA ILE A 244 -5.29 7.36 -25.02
C ILE A 244 -4.58 8.61 -25.53
N MET A 245 -3.25 8.64 -25.46
CA MET A 245 -2.45 9.81 -25.83
C MET A 245 -1.17 9.42 -26.58
N PRO A 246 -0.57 10.34 -27.34
CA PRO A 246 0.72 10.11 -27.98
C PRO A 246 1.84 9.86 -26.96
N GLU A 247 2.80 9.02 -27.33
CA GLU A 247 3.93 8.61 -26.47
C GLU A 247 4.75 9.78 -25.91
N VAL A 248 4.85 10.89 -26.67
CA VAL A 248 5.57 12.10 -26.24
C VAL A 248 4.86 12.81 -25.08
N ALA A 249 3.52 12.85 -25.09
CA ALA A 249 2.74 13.42 -23.99
C ALA A 249 2.78 12.49 -22.77
N LEU A 250 2.64 11.19 -23.01
CA LEU A 250 2.70 10.15 -21.98
C LEU A 250 4.03 10.19 -21.21
N SER A 251 5.15 10.21 -21.94
CA SER A 251 6.49 10.26 -21.34
C SER A 251 6.75 11.52 -20.52
N ARG A 252 6.14 12.66 -20.91
CA ARG A 252 6.22 13.91 -20.14
C ARG A 252 5.49 13.82 -18.80
N ILE A 253 4.37 13.10 -18.74
CA ILE A 253 3.57 12.91 -17.52
C ILE A 253 4.20 11.85 -16.61
N LEU A 254 4.60 10.71 -17.16
CA LEU A 254 5.11 9.57 -16.39
C LEU A 254 6.46 9.83 -15.69
N GLN A 255 7.20 10.88 -16.09
CA GLN A 255 8.46 11.36 -15.47
C GLN A 255 9.27 10.25 -14.75
N THR A 256 9.69 9.23 -15.49
CA THR A 256 10.44 8.11 -14.91
C THR A 256 11.84 8.55 -14.51
N SER A 257 12.30 8.11 -13.35
CA SER A 257 13.69 8.32 -12.95
C SER A 257 14.31 7.04 -12.42
N TYR A 258 15.55 6.80 -12.82
CA TYR A 258 16.45 5.83 -12.18
C TYR A 258 17.38 6.62 -11.27
N SER A 259 17.33 6.35 -9.97
CA SER A 259 18.25 7.00 -9.03
C SER A 259 19.64 6.35 -9.15
N LEU A 260 20.44 6.82 -10.11
CA LEU A 260 21.86 6.45 -10.21
C LEU A 260 22.60 6.73 -8.90
N ALA A 261 22.25 7.83 -8.23
CA ALA A 261 22.82 8.20 -6.93
C ALA A 261 22.53 7.13 -5.86
N SER A 262 21.26 6.73 -5.69
CA SER A 262 20.91 5.67 -4.73
C SER A 262 21.59 4.35 -5.05
N GLY A 263 21.70 3.99 -6.34
CA GLY A 263 22.43 2.79 -6.77
C GLY A 263 23.92 2.82 -6.39
N VAL A 264 24.61 3.93 -6.67
CA VAL A 264 26.03 4.11 -6.29
C VAL A 264 26.21 4.09 -4.78
N ILE A 265 25.34 4.79 -4.03
CA ILE A 265 25.38 4.80 -2.57
C ILE A 265 25.18 3.38 -2.01
N SER A 266 24.21 2.61 -2.54
CA SER A 266 24.01 1.21 -2.16
C SER A 266 25.24 0.34 -2.42
N ILE A 267 25.97 0.55 -3.52
CA ILE A 267 27.21 -0.19 -3.80
C ILE A 267 28.29 0.13 -2.77
N VAL A 268 28.52 1.41 -2.48
CA VAL A 268 29.48 1.85 -1.44
C VAL A 268 29.10 1.27 -0.08
N GLN A 269 27.82 1.28 0.26
CA GLN A 269 27.29 0.68 1.49
C GLN A 269 27.58 -0.82 1.59
N ILE A 270 27.37 -1.57 0.51
CA ILE A 270 27.64 -3.02 0.47
C ILE A 270 29.13 -3.28 0.74
N PHE A 271 30.03 -2.54 0.09
CA PHE A 271 31.47 -2.71 0.32
C PHE A 271 31.88 -2.29 1.74
N SER A 272 31.37 -1.17 2.23
CA SER A 272 31.62 -0.70 3.60
C SER A 272 31.15 -1.71 4.63
N ALA A 273 29.94 -2.24 4.46
CA ALA A 273 29.34 -3.22 5.36
C ALA A 273 30.10 -4.56 5.35
N CYS A 274 30.50 -5.03 4.16
CA CYS A 274 31.36 -6.20 4.02
C CYS A 274 32.73 -6.01 4.67
N SER A 275 33.33 -4.83 4.53
CA SER A 275 34.60 -4.48 5.18
C SER A 275 34.47 -4.49 6.70
N ALA A 276 33.43 -3.84 7.25
CA ALA A 276 33.16 -3.83 8.68
C ALA A 276 32.95 -5.25 9.23
N LEU A 277 32.17 -6.07 8.52
CA LEU A 277 31.95 -7.47 8.89
C LEU A 277 33.23 -8.31 8.82
N TYR A 278 34.10 -8.06 7.84
CA TYR A 278 35.39 -8.74 7.72
C TYR A 278 36.34 -8.36 8.86
N GLN A 279 36.42 -7.07 9.18
CA GLN A 279 37.18 -6.54 10.32
C GLN A 279 36.65 -7.05 11.66
N SER A 280 35.43 -7.58 11.69
CA SER A 280 34.87 -8.17 12.91
C SER A 280 35.49 -9.52 13.27
N ARG A 281 36.31 -10.10 12.39
CA ARG A 281 37.02 -11.35 12.66
C ARG A 281 38.10 -11.16 13.74
N GLY A 282 38.52 -12.26 14.36
CA GLY A 282 39.53 -12.25 15.41
C GLY A 282 38.93 -11.94 16.78
N TYR A 283 39.61 -11.08 17.53
CA TYR A 283 39.34 -10.85 18.95
C TYR A 283 37.90 -10.44 19.24
N GLN A 284 37.26 -9.65 18.36
CA GLN A 284 35.88 -9.20 18.58
C GLN A 284 34.89 -10.36 18.73
N ILE A 285 35.00 -11.39 17.88
CA ILE A 285 34.11 -12.56 17.93
C ILE A 285 34.46 -13.46 19.10
N GLU A 286 35.74 -13.54 19.48
CA GLU A 286 36.14 -14.29 20.66
C GLU A 286 35.58 -13.65 21.95
N ALA A 287 35.71 -12.32 22.06
CA ALA A 287 35.25 -11.53 23.19
C ALA A 287 33.71 -11.50 23.29
N TYR A 288 33.02 -11.29 22.17
CA TYR A 288 31.57 -11.02 22.17
C TYR A 288 30.69 -12.13 21.59
N GLY A 289 31.28 -13.11 20.89
CA GLY A 289 30.56 -14.24 20.32
C GLY A 289 29.50 -13.82 19.31
N TYR A 290 28.33 -14.43 19.35
CA TYR A 290 27.20 -14.07 18.48
C TYR A 290 26.67 -12.65 18.69
N ALA A 291 27.05 -11.99 19.79
CA ALA A 291 26.68 -10.61 20.10
C ALA A 291 27.80 -9.62 19.77
N ALA A 292 28.77 -9.99 18.93
CA ALA A 292 29.73 -9.04 18.41
C ALA A 292 29.01 -7.89 17.68
N PHE A 293 29.31 -6.65 18.06
CA PHE A 293 28.63 -5.46 17.52
C PHE A 293 28.84 -5.32 16.01
N GLY A 294 29.92 -5.87 15.45
CA GLY A 294 30.17 -5.91 14.02
C GLY A 294 29.10 -6.70 13.23
N PHE A 295 28.40 -7.65 13.85
CA PHE A 295 27.27 -8.31 13.21
C PHE A 295 26.06 -7.38 13.03
N THR A 296 25.92 -6.29 13.80
CA THR A 296 24.77 -5.37 13.64
C THR A 296 24.71 -4.68 12.28
N VAL A 297 25.78 -4.78 11.48
CA VAL A 297 25.87 -4.27 10.12
C VAL A 297 25.18 -5.19 9.09
N THR A 298 25.03 -6.49 9.37
CA THR A 298 24.50 -7.46 8.40
C THR A 298 23.05 -7.21 7.95
N PRO A 299 22.12 -6.71 8.79
CA PRO A 299 20.78 -6.31 8.34
C PRO A 299 20.83 -5.19 7.28
N TYR A 300 21.71 -4.23 7.49
CA TYR A 300 21.86 -3.09 6.60
C TYR A 300 22.59 -3.47 5.29
N LEU A 301 23.49 -4.44 5.34
CA LEU A 301 24.05 -5.08 4.15
C LEU A 301 22.94 -5.70 3.27
N VAL A 302 22.05 -6.50 3.88
CA VAL A 302 20.92 -7.14 3.18
C VAL A 302 19.98 -6.09 2.59
N MET A 303 19.62 -5.08 3.38
CA MET A 303 18.79 -3.97 2.89
C MET A 303 19.43 -3.24 1.71
N SER A 304 20.71 -2.90 1.79
CA SER A 304 21.42 -2.16 0.72
C SER A 304 21.46 -2.95 -0.59
N PHE A 305 21.67 -4.26 -0.49
CA PHE A 305 21.61 -5.17 -1.62
C PHE A 305 20.21 -5.20 -2.26
N LEU A 306 19.15 -5.32 -1.46
CA LEU A 306 17.78 -5.33 -1.97
C LEU A 306 17.37 -3.99 -2.58
N ASN A 307 17.78 -2.87 -1.99
CA ASN A 307 17.52 -1.54 -2.54
C ASN A 307 18.24 -1.34 -3.87
N LEU A 308 19.47 -1.85 -4.00
CA LEU A 308 20.19 -1.85 -5.29
C LEU A 308 19.43 -2.65 -6.34
N LEU A 309 19.01 -3.88 -6.00
CA LEU A 309 18.22 -4.71 -6.91
C LEU A 309 16.90 -4.04 -7.29
N ALA A 310 16.16 -3.47 -6.32
CA ALA A 310 14.90 -2.77 -6.56
C ALA A 310 15.07 -1.64 -7.58
N ASN A 311 16.10 -0.80 -7.43
CA ASN A 311 16.40 0.29 -8.37
C ASN A 311 16.82 -0.22 -9.77
N CYS A 312 17.36 -1.44 -9.89
CA CYS A 312 17.66 -2.07 -11.18
C CYS A 312 16.41 -2.68 -11.84
N PHE A 313 15.51 -3.26 -11.05
CA PHE A 313 14.34 -4.00 -11.54
C PHE A 313 13.10 -3.14 -11.77
N THR A 314 13.02 -1.97 -11.13
CA THR A 314 11.84 -1.11 -11.21
C THR A 314 12.23 0.36 -11.16
N PRO A 315 11.81 1.19 -12.14
CA PRO A 315 12.02 2.63 -12.08
C PRO A 315 11.14 3.31 -11.04
N THR A 316 11.54 4.50 -10.63
CA THR A 316 10.78 5.32 -9.67
C THR A 316 9.92 6.35 -10.37
N PHE A 317 8.74 6.60 -9.80
CA PHE A 317 7.76 7.56 -10.31
C PHE A 317 7.48 8.60 -9.23
N PRO A 318 7.66 9.91 -9.51
CA PRO A 318 7.46 10.95 -8.50
C PRO A 318 5.99 11.17 -8.16
N LYS A 319 5.08 10.81 -9.06
CA LYS A 319 3.62 10.99 -8.93
C LYS A 319 2.88 9.75 -9.39
N LEU A 320 1.68 9.56 -8.84
CA LEU A 320 0.70 8.59 -9.33
C LEU A 320 -0.02 9.15 -10.55
N CYS A 321 -0.33 8.31 -11.52
CA CYS A 321 -1.02 8.72 -12.74
C CYS A 321 -2.40 8.05 -12.83
N LEU A 322 -3.39 8.82 -13.27
CA LEU A 322 -4.78 8.38 -13.34
C LEU A 322 -5.04 7.57 -14.61
N VAL A 323 -5.83 6.51 -14.49
CA VAL A 323 -6.42 5.83 -15.63
C VAL A 323 -7.93 5.98 -15.64
N HIS A 324 -8.48 6.20 -16.82
CA HIS A 324 -9.91 6.34 -17.06
C HIS A 324 -10.63 5.01 -16.84
N THR A 325 -11.78 5.07 -16.16
CA THR A 325 -12.69 3.95 -15.88
C THR A 325 -14.13 4.43 -15.88
N GLU A 326 -15.11 3.53 -16.01
CA GLU A 326 -16.53 3.87 -15.85
C GLU A 326 -16.84 4.51 -14.47
N ILE A 327 -16.10 4.14 -13.42
CA ILE A 327 -16.27 4.74 -12.09
C ILE A 327 -15.72 6.16 -12.03
N MET A 328 -14.71 6.48 -12.86
CA MET A 328 -14.26 7.86 -13.04
C MET A 328 -15.35 8.70 -13.71
N ASP A 329 -16.05 8.18 -14.72
CA ASP A 329 -17.20 8.88 -15.33
C ASP A 329 -18.32 9.11 -14.32
N GLU A 330 -18.61 8.10 -13.49
CA GLU A 330 -19.54 8.22 -12.38
C GLU A 330 -19.09 9.34 -11.41
N ALA A 331 -17.83 9.35 -10.99
CA ALA A 331 -17.30 10.39 -10.12
C ALA A 331 -17.37 11.79 -10.77
N ILE A 332 -17.10 11.91 -12.06
CA ILE A 332 -17.22 13.18 -12.81
C ILE A 332 -18.67 13.67 -12.79
N SER A 333 -19.64 12.79 -13.05
CA SER A 333 -21.06 13.15 -13.00
C SER A 333 -21.51 13.61 -11.60
N ARG A 334 -20.77 13.18 -10.56
CA ARG A 334 -20.98 13.59 -9.17
C ARG A 334 -20.13 14.80 -8.73
N GLY A 335 -19.48 15.49 -9.67
CA GLY A 335 -18.74 16.73 -9.42
C GLY A 335 -17.21 16.57 -9.33
N GLY A 336 -16.70 15.37 -9.58
CA GLY A 336 -15.26 15.10 -9.62
C GLY A 336 -14.57 15.75 -10.83
N ARG A 337 -13.29 16.12 -10.67
CA ARG A 337 -12.47 16.67 -11.75
C ARG A 337 -11.13 15.98 -11.82
N PHE A 338 -10.76 15.53 -13.02
CA PHE A 338 -9.55 14.75 -13.26
C PHE A 338 -8.81 15.28 -14.49
N THR A 339 -7.49 15.46 -14.38
CA THR A 339 -6.61 15.76 -15.53
C THR A 339 -5.42 14.81 -15.54
N ASP A 340 -4.56 14.88 -16.57
CA ASP A 340 -3.40 14.00 -16.74
C ASP A 340 -3.73 12.50 -16.74
N ILE A 341 -4.89 12.14 -17.29
CA ILE A 341 -5.30 10.74 -17.47
C ILE A 341 -4.38 10.11 -18.51
N VAL A 342 -3.62 9.07 -18.13
CA VAL A 342 -2.56 8.49 -18.99
C VAL A 342 -2.99 7.29 -19.83
N GLY A 343 -4.14 6.70 -19.53
CA GLY A 343 -4.65 5.52 -20.21
C GLY A 343 -6.09 5.21 -19.83
N LYS A 344 -6.69 4.22 -20.49
CA LYS A 344 -8.06 3.77 -20.24
C LYS A 344 -8.11 2.29 -19.90
N LEU A 345 -8.88 1.93 -18.88
CA LEU A 345 -9.23 0.54 -18.60
C LEU A 345 -10.59 0.26 -19.21
N GLU A 346 -10.60 -0.48 -20.32
CA GLU A 346 -11.85 -0.91 -20.92
C GLU A 346 -12.54 -1.93 -20.01
N SER A 347 -13.81 -1.67 -19.75
CA SER A 347 -14.64 -2.60 -19.01
C SER A 347 -14.83 -3.89 -19.78
N GLU A 348 -14.93 -4.98 -19.03
CA GLU A 348 -15.18 -6.31 -19.55
C GLU A 348 -16.44 -6.85 -18.89
N PRO A 349 -17.34 -7.50 -19.64
CA PRO A 349 -18.56 -7.99 -19.05
C PRO A 349 -18.24 -9.12 -18.06
N LEU A 350 -19.00 -9.16 -16.96
CA LEU A 350 -18.78 -10.14 -15.92
C LEU A 350 -19.50 -11.45 -16.30
N LEU A 351 -18.75 -12.55 -16.26
CA LEU A 351 -19.30 -13.89 -16.45
C LEU A 351 -19.93 -14.34 -15.13
N ALA A 352 -21.23 -14.66 -15.15
CA ALA A 352 -21.92 -15.22 -14.00
C ALA A 352 -21.49 -16.68 -13.80
N GLU A 353 -20.33 -16.93 -13.18
CA GLU A 353 -19.92 -18.31 -12.83
C GLU A 353 -20.41 -18.66 -11.42
N ASP A 354 -19.80 -18.07 -10.40
CA ASP A 354 -20.05 -18.40 -9.00
C ASP A 354 -21.01 -17.41 -8.31
N LEU A 355 -21.21 -16.23 -8.89
CA LEU A 355 -22.07 -15.19 -8.35
C LEU A 355 -23.39 -15.14 -9.10
N THR A 356 -24.46 -14.81 -8.38
CA THR A 356 -25.73 -14.40 -9.00
C THR A 356 -25.62 -12.91 -9.32
N LEU A 357 -25.62 -12.58 -10.61
CA LEU A 357 -25.47 -11.21 -11.09
C LEU A 357 -26.82 -10.64 -11.51
N PHE A 358 -27.04 -9.37 -11.23
CA PHE A 358 -28.19 -8.61 -11.71
C PHE A 358 -27.85 -7.12 -11.77
N SER A 359 -28.70 -6.36 -12.45
CA SER A 359 -28.71 -4.90 -12.39
C SER A 359 -29.89 -4.43 -11.56
N ALA A 360 -29.78 -3.23 -11.01
CA ALA A 360 -30.88 -2.61 -10.29
C ALA A 360 -30.87 -1.10 -10.44
N SER A 361 -32.07 -0.52 -10.51
CA SER A 361 -32.26 0.93 -10.46
C SER A 361 -32.61 1.36 -9.04
N ILE A 362 -32.05 2.49 -8.63
CA ILE A 362 -32.30 3.07 -7.32
C ILE A 362 -33.46 4.04 -7.46
N ASP A 363 -34.60 3.70 -6.88
CA ASP A 363 -35.78 4.55 -6.93
C ASP A 363 -35.63 5.71 -5.91
N PRO A 364 -36.22 6.89 -6.18
CA PRO A 364 -36.24 7.99 -5.21
C PRO A 364 -37.01 7.57 -3.95
N PRO A 365 -36.65 8.13 -2.78
CA PRO A 365 -37.35 7.83 -1.52
C PRO A 365 -38.85 8.09 -1.67
N GLN A 366 -39.67 7.13 -1.25
CA GLN A 366 -41.13 7.31 -1.29
C GLN A 366 -41.57 8.30 -0.20
N PRO A 367 -42.45 9.28 -0.53
CA PRO A 367 -42.95 10.22 0.46
C PRO A 367 -43.79 9.50 1.52
N GLY A 368 -43.37 9.58 2.79
CA GLY A 368 -44.11 9.04 3.95
C GLY A 368 -43.48 7.83 4.66
N LYS A 369 -42.29 7.36 4.26
CA LYS A 369 -41.46 6.39 5.01
C LYS A 369 -40.13 7.03 5.40
N ASN A 370 -39.42 6.44 6.37
CA ASN A 370 -38.12 6.94 6.89
C ASN A 370 -37.21 7.45 5.75
N HIS A 371 -36.74 8.68 5.89
CA HIS A 371 -36.00 9.43 4.85
C HIS A 371 -34.67 8.77 4.44
N ASP A 372 -34.16 7.80 5.21
CA ASP A 372 -32.86 7.16 5.01
C ASP A 372 -32.94 5.84 4.22
N GLN A 373 -34.11 5.48 3.69
CA GLN A 373 -34.36 4.16 3.12
C GLN A 373 -34.56 4.21 1.60
N HIS A 374 -33.47 4.06 0.84
CA HIS A 374 -33.54 3.89 -0.62
C HIS A 374 -34.22 2.57 -0.99
N THR A 375 -35.27 2.62 -1.79
CA THR A 375 -35.87 1.43 -2.40
C THR A 375 -35.14 1.08 -3.69
N CYS A 376 -34.86 -0.21 -3.87
CA CYS A 376 -34.14 -0.71 -5.03
C CYS A 376 -35.07 -1.58 -5.86
N ARG A 377 -35.13 -1.29 -7.16
CA ARG A 377 -35.87 -2.09 -8.13
C ARG A 377 -34.89 -2.97 -8.89
N ILE A 378 -34.91 -4.27 -8.57
CA ILE A 378 -34.09 -5.26 -9.26
C ILE A 378 -34.63 -5.43 -10.69
N ALA A 379 -33.72 -5.51 -11.67
CA ALA A 379 -34.09 -5.77 -13.04
C ALA A 379 -34.83 -7.11 -13.18
N THR A 380 -35.71 -7.20 -14.17
CA THR A 380 -36.52 -8.42 -14.41
C THR A 380 -35.64 -9.64 -14.73
N GLN A 381 -34.42 -9.42 -15.20
CA GLN A 381 -33.48 -10.46 -15.58
C GLN A 381 -32.37 -10.62 -14.53
N MET A 382 -32.24 -11.85 -13.99
CA MET A 382 -31.07 -12.30 -13.24
C MET A 382 -30.22 -13.19 -14.15
N TYR A 383 -28.90 -13.01 -14.12
CA TYR A 383 -27.98 -13.74 -14.97
C TYR A 383 -27.72 -15.15 -14.41
N GLU A 384 -28.03 -16.16 -15.22
CA GLU A 384 -27.82 -17.57 -14.88
C GLU A 384 -26.35 -17.98 -14.99
N PRO A 385 -25.94 -19.07 -14.32
CA PRO A 385 -24.58 -19.59 -14.42
C PRO A 385 -24.14 -19.85 -15.88
N GLY A 386 -23.04 -19.24 -16.30
CA GLY A 386 -22.52 -19.32 -17.67
C GLY A 386 -23.00 -18.21 -18.62
N SER A 387 -23.93 -17.35 -18.17
CA SER A 387 -24.32 -16.16 -18.93
C SER A 387 -23.39 -14.98 -18.65
N THR A 388 -23.25 -14.10 -19.64
CA THR A 388 -22.44 -12.89 -19.55
C THR A 388 -23.35 -11.69 -19.36
N GLU A 389 -22.99 -10.79 -18.46
CA GLU A 389 -23.69 -9.50 -18.30
C GLU A 389 -23.64 -8.68 -19.60
N PRO A 390 -24.76 -8.08 -20.06
CA PRO A 390 -24.80 -7.18 -21.20
C PRO A 390 -24.06 -5.88 -20.85
N MET A 391 -23.25 -5.39 -21.79
CA MET A 391 -22.67 -4.06 -21.66
C MET A 391 -23.70 -2.99 -22.00
N PRO A 392 -23.70 -1.84 -21.31
CA PRO A 392 -24.49 -0.70 -21.74
C PRO A 392 -24.05 -0.28 -23.14
N ASP A 393 -24.98 -0.29 -24.10
CA ASP A 393 -24.72 0.12 -25.48
C ASP A 393 -24.39 1.63 -25.52
N ASN A 394 -23.25 1.99 -26.12
CA ASN A 394 -22.85 3.38 -26.37
C ASN A 394 -23.80 4.16 -27.31
N GLU A 395 -24.86 3.55 -27.84
CA GLU A 395 -25.77 4.14 -28.83
C GLU A 395 -27.13 4.62 -28.26
N SER A 396 -27.47 4.34 -27.01
CA SER A 396 -28.80 4.66 -26.47
C SER A 396 -28.95 6.09 -25.90
N THR A 397 -27.92 6.93 -26.01
CA THR A 397 -27.96 8.34 -25.55
C THR A 397 -27.92 9.34 -26.71
N LYS A 398 -28.66 9.06 -27.79
CA LYS A 398 -29.15 10.13 -28.68
C LYS A 398 -30.61 10.41 -28.34
N PRO A 399 -30.95 11.54 -27.72
CA PRO A 399 -32.30 12.06 -27.85
C PRO A 399 -32.54 12.33 -29.34
N GLU A 400 -33.55 11.68 -29.93
CA GLU A 400 -34.09 12.15 -31.19
C GLU A 400 -34.60 13.59 -31.00
N GLY A 401 -33.92 14.53 -31.66
CA GLY A 401 -34.39 15.90 -31.83
C GLY A 401 -33.83 16.92 -30.85
N GLN A 402 -32.65 17.44 -31.14
CA GLN A 402 -32.39 18.89 -31.17
C GLN A 402 -31.01 19.15 -31.79
N ASP A 403 -30.99 20.07 -32.74
CA ASP A 403 -29.83 20.40 -33.56
C ASP A 403 -28.67 21.01 -32.73
N GLY A 404 -27.49 20.40 -32.89
CA GLY A 404 -26.18 21.07 -32.89
C GLY A 404 -25.56 21.52 -31.55
N GLU A 405 -24.88 20.61 -30.85
CA GLU A 405 -23.67 20.91 -30.05
C GLU A 405 -22.68 19.73 -30.13
N PRO A 406 -21.35 19.97 -30.18
CA PRO A 406 -20.37 18.95 -30.50
C PRO A 406 -20.04 18.01 -29.33
N SER A 407 -19.70 16.76 -29.68
CA SER A 407 -19.48 15.63 -28.78
C SER A 407 -18.22 15.73 -27.91
N VAL A 408 -18.28 15.09 -26.73
CA VAL A 408 -17.26 15.01 -25.67
C VAL A 408 -15.88 14.49 -26.14
N SER A 409 -15.78 13.87 -27.31
CA SER A 409 -14.51 13.50 -27.95
C SER A 409 -13.60 14.68 -28.25
N ASP A 410 -14.16 15.87 -28.50
CA ASP A 410 -13.40 17.02 -29.00
C ASP A 410 -12.81 17.87 -27.85
N ASN A 411 -13.32 17.70 -26.62
CA ASN A 411 -12.91 18.49 -25.45
C ASN A 411 -11.56 18.09 -24.84
N ILE A 412 -10.96 16.97 -25.26
CA ILE A 412 -9.61 16.59 -24.82
C ILE A 412 -8.54 17.47 -25.50
N VAL A 413 -8.85 18.07 -26.65
CA VAL A 413 -7.90 18.86 -27.44
C VAL A 413 -7.95 20.36 -27.11
N THR A 414 -9.10 20.87 -26.64
CA THR A 414 -9.34 22.32 -26.54
C THR A 414 -8.89 22.96 -25.22
N LEU A 415 -8.53 22.18 -24.20
CA LEU A 415 -8.12 22.71 -22.88
C LEU A 415 -6.70 23.32 -22.86
N ALA A 416 -5.97 23.30 -23.97
CA ALA A 416 -4.63 23.86 -24.07
C ALA A 416 -4.58 25.37 -24.39
N THR A 417 -5.72 26.02 -24.70
CA THR A 417 -5.69 27.41 -25.18
C THR A 417 -6.89 28.24 -24.71
N ALA A 418 -6.82 28.80 -23.49
CA ALA A 418 -7.45 30.09 -23.16
C ALA A 418 -7.07 30.50 -21.72
N LEU A 419 -6.10 31.40 -21.61
CA LEU A 419 -5.81 32.18 -20.41
C LEU A 419 -5.89 33.63 -20.85
N GLU A 420 -7.00 34.31 -20.56
CA GLU A 420 -7.06 35.73 -20.18
C GLU A 420 -8.50 36.23 -20.02
N SER A 421 -8.68 37.03 -18.95
CA SER A 421 -9.74 38.02 -18.70
C SER A 421 -10.67 37.73 -17.53
N ALA A 422 -10.61 38.68 -16.59
CA ALA A 422 -11.24 38.76 -15.29
C ALA A 422 -12.70 39.25 -15.33
N ALA A 423 -13.48 38.94 -14.28
CA ALA A 423 -14.25 39.88 -13.44
C ALA A 423 -15.18 39.14 -12.45
N SER A 424 -15.38 39.71 -11.27
CA SER A 424 -16.21 39.23 -10.15
C SER A 424 -17.58 39.96 -10.07
N PRO A 425 -18.39 39.86 -8.99
CA PRO A 425 -19.73 39.23 -8.96
C PRO A 425 -20.87 40.24 -8.69
N PRO A 426 -22.11 39.78 -8.41
CA PRO A 426 -22.74 40.29 -7.18
C PRO A 426 -23.59 39.29 -6.36
N ASP A 427 -23.81 39.71 -5.11
CA ASP A 427 -24.47 39.10 -3.95
C ASP A 427 -26.03 39.21 -3.90
N GLU A 428 -26.59 38.63 -2.81
CA GLU A 428 -27.86 38.97 -2.09
C GLU A 428 -29.20 38.43 -2.65
N GLU A 429 -30.26 38.04 -1.90
CA GLU A 429 -30.57 37.81 -0.47
C GLU A 429 -32.01 37.19 -0.36
N LYS A 430 -32.26 36.37 0.68
CA LYS A 430 -33.50 36.17 1.51
C LYS A 430 -34.93 35.87 0.96
N ALA A 431 -35.46 34.72 1.45
CA ALA A 431 -36.54 34.53 2.46
C ALA A 431 -38.05 34.31 2.14
N GLN A 432 -38.66 33.49 3.02
CA GLN A 432 -40.08 33.33 3.49
C GLN A 432 -41.06 32.46 2.65
N LYS A 433 -41.62 31.33 3.16
CA LYS A 433 -42.59 31.01 4.28
C LYS A 433 -44.07 31.02 3.85
N GLN A 434 -44.77 29.87 3.98
CA GLN A 434 -46.21 29.69 4.37
C GLN A 434 -46.56 28.18 4.36
N ALA A 435 -46.85 27.52 5.49
CA ALA A 435 -48.15 27.31 6.18
C ALA A 435 -49.15 26.43 5.38
N ALA A 436 -49.32 25.14 5.68
CA ALA A 436 -50.19 24.52 6.72
C ALA A 436 -51.57 24.09 6.17
N VAL A 437 -51.95 22.80 6.28
CA VAL A 437 -53.33 22.30 6.57
C VAL A 437 -53.27 20.82 7.03
N THR A 438 -53.93 20.54 8.15
CA THR A 438 -54.17 19.24 8.79
C THR A 438 -55.53 18.68 8.38
N VAL A 439 -55.65 17.35 8.16
CA VAL A 439 -56.93 16.61 8.31
C VAL A 439 -56.65 15.19 8.82
N GLN A 440 -57.15 14.87 10.02
CA GLN A 440 -57.39 13.50 10.53
C GLN A 440 -58.77 13.00 10.03
N PRO A 441 -58.97 11.67 9.95
CA PRO A 441 -60.08 11.11 10.74
C PRO A 441 -59.79 9.73 11.40
N ASP A 442 -60.73 9.38 12.28
CA ASP A 442 -60.71 8.44 13.39
C ASP A 442 -60.65 6.91 13.11
N HIS A 443 -60.36 6.22 14.22
CA HIS A 443 -60.12 4.79 14.53
C HIS A 443 -61.31 3.82 14.29
N PRO A 444 -61.13 2.47 14.30
CA PRO A 444 -61.17 1.74 15.58
C PRO A 444 -60.27 0.48 15.74
N SER A 445 -59.58 0.46 16.88
CA SER A 445 -59.14 -0.64 17.78
C SER A 445 -59.33 -2.14 17.43
N GLY A 446 -58.26 -2.93 17.63
CA GLY A 446 -58.31 -4.38 17.90
C GLY A 446 -56.97 -5.17 17.96
N GLN A 447 -56.29 -5.15 19.13
CA GLN A 447 -55.40 -6.20 19.71
C GLN A 447 -54.00 -6.52 19.09
N PRO A 448 -53.05 -7.11 19.87
CA PRO A 448 -52.06 -6.42 20.70
C PRO A 448 -50.66 -6.43 20.05
N GLN A 449 -49.94 -5.31 20.13
CA GLN A 449 -48.54 -5.23 19.75
C GLN A 449 -47.69 -6.03 20.74
N THR A 450 -47.14 -7.15 20.29
CA THR A 450 -45.92 -7.70 20.87
C THR A 450 -44.79 -6.81 20.37
N GLU A 451 -44.21 -6.02 21.28
CA GLU A 451 -42.96 -5.29 21.04
C GLU A 451 -41.88 -6.30 20.65
N ALA A 452 -41.62 -6.42 19.35
CA ALA A 452 -40.43 -7.06 18.83
C ALA A 452 -39.29 -6.05 18.95
N SER A 453 -38.26 -6.42 19.70
CA SER A 453 -37.00 -5.69 19.79
C SER A 453 -36.43 -5.39 18.40
N GLU A 454 -35.92 -4.17 18.20
CA GLU A 454 -35.30 -3.67 16.95
C GLU A 454 -34.17 -4.57 16.41
N GLU A 455 -33.63 -5.49 17.22
CA GLU A 455 -32.63 -6.48 16.79
C GLU A 455 -33.21 -7.63 15.93
N ASP A 456 -34.52 -7.91 15.99
CA ASP A 456 -35.12 -9.05 15.27
C ASP A 456 -35.48 -8.75 13.80
N GLU A 457 -35.68 -7.47 13.44
CA GLU A 457 -36.00 -7.04 12.06
C GLU A 457 -34.77 -7.02 11.12
N ASP A 458 -33.57 -6.67 11.62
CA ASP A 458 -32.29 -6.60 10.85
C ASP A 458 -31.86 -7.98 10.30
N ASP A 459 -32.40 -9.07 10.84
CA ASP A 459 -32.02 -10.43 10.48
C ASP A 459 -32.84 -11.06 9.33
N SER A 460 -33.81 -10.33 8.79
CA SER A 460 -34.74 -10.85 7.77
C SER A 460 -34.42 -10.38 6.34
N VAL A 461 -33.67 -9.29 6.17
CA VAL A 461 -33.48 -8.63 4.87
C VAL A 461 -32.15 -9.05 4.22
N PRO A 462 -32.14 -9.47 2.94
CA PRO A 462 -30.91 -9.78 2.22
C PRO A 462 -30.08 -8.52 1.94
N THR A 463 -28.77 -8.71 1.79
CA THR A 463 -27.81 -7.64 1.52
C THR A 463 -27.39 -7.63 0.05
N ILE A 464 -27.45 -6.48 -0.61
CA ILE A 464 -26.90 -6.26 -1.94
C ILE A 464 -25.42 -5.87 -1.80
N LEU A 465 -24.56 -6.59 -2.51
CA LEU A 465 -23.15 -6.28 -2.69
C LEU A 465 -22.97 -5.47 -3.98
N ILE A 466 -22.47 -4.25 -3.81
CA ILE A 466 -22.16 -3.33 -4.90
C ILE A 466 -20.64 -3.38 -5.14
N PRO A 467 -20.17 -3.64 -6.37
CA PRO A 467 -18.74 -3.63 -6.64
C PRO A 467 -18.19 -2.20 -6.54
N SER A 468 -17.09 -2.03 -5.82
CA SER A 468 -16.38 -0.74 -5.77
C SER A 468 -15.82 -0.29 -7.13
N CYS A 469 -15.60 -1.23 -8.05
CA CYS A 469 -15.36 -0.94 -9.46
C CYS A 469 -15.82 -2.09 -10.34
N TYR A 470 -16.21 -1.82 -11.58
CA TYR A 470 -16.58 -2.86 -12.53
C TYR A 470 -15.38 -3.69 -13.00
N LYS A 471 -15.66 -4.84 -13.62
CA LYS A 471 -14.62 -5.69 -14.21
C LYS A 471 -14.04 -5.03 -15.46
N PHE A 472 -12.74 -5.15 -15.63
CA PHE A 472 -11.97 -4.62 -16.77
C PHE A 472 -11.08 -5.71 -17.37
N LYS A 473 -10.62 -5.47 -18.60
CA LYS A 473 -9.77 -6.41 -19.34
C LYS A 473 -8.43 -6.65 -18.64
N ILE A 474 -7.95 -7.89 -18.70
CA ILE A 474 -6.65 -8.33 -18.15
C ILE A 474 -5.80 -9.05 -19.20
N ALA A 475 -4.47 -8.87 -19.15
CA ALA A 475 -3.53 -9.31 -20.20
C ALA A 475 -3.28 -10.83 -20.28
N TYR A 476 -3.57 -11.62 -19.24
CA TYR A 476 -3.42 -13.08 -19.25
C TYR A 476 -4.65 -13.75 -18.63
N SER A 477 -5.43 -14.47 -19.45
CA SER A 477 -6.61 -15.26 -19.04
C SER A 477 -6.36 -16.79 -19.07
N ASN A 478 -5.10 -17.24 -19.00
CA ASN A 478 -4.78 -18.67 -19.14
C ASN A 478 -5.22 -19.55 -17.95
N THR A 479 -5.78 -18.99 -16.88
CA THR A 479 -6.54 -19.77 -15.89
C THR A 479 -8.01 -19.68 -16.22
N SER A 480 -8.54 -20.77 -16.77
CA SER A 480 -9.94 -21.03 -17.14
C SER A 480 -10.96 -20.96 -16.00
N SER A 481 -10.72 -20.16 -14.98
CA SER A 481 -11.64 -20.04 -13.86
C SER A 481 -11.41 -18.69 -13.20
N THR A 482 -12.26 -17.73 -13.53
CA THR A 482 -12.52 -16.53 -12.73
C THR A 482 -13.28 -16.88 -11.43
N SER A 483 -13.58 -18.17 -11.24
CA SER A 483 -14.21 -18.74 -10.06
C SER A 483 -13.59 -18.25 -8.75
N ILE A 484 -14.40 -17.50 -8.03
CA ILE A 484 -14.08 -16.92 -6.72
C ILE A 484 -14.02 -18.03 -5.66
N LEU A 485 -14.72 -19.15 -5.88
CA LEU A 485 -14.75 -20.30 -4.97
C LEU A 485 -13.37 -20.97 -4.80
N HIS A 486 -12.50 -20.87 -5.80
CA HIS A 486 -11.17 -21.48 -5.77
C HIS A 486 -10.09 -20.54 -5.17
N LYS A 487 -10.36 -19.96 -3.99
CA LYS A 487 -9.46 -19.01 -3.30
C LYS A 487 -8.00 -19.49 -3.25
N LYS A 488 -7.75 -20.78 -3.00
CA LYS A 488 -6.37 -21.34 -2.98
C LYS A 488 -5.66 -21.28 -4.33
N LYS A 489 -6.38 -21.33 -5.46
CA LYS A 489 -5.82 -21.22 -6.82
C LYS A 489 -5.32 -19.81 -7.12
N HIS A 490 -5.99 -18.79 -6.57
CA HIS A 490 -5.66 -17.37 -6.78
C HIS A 490 -4.70 -16.82 -5.72
N PHE A 491 -4.86 -17.20 -4.46
CA PHE A 491 -4.11 -16.66 -3.32
C PHE A 491 -2.93 -17.55 -2.86
N GLY A 492 -2.83 -18.78 -3.37
CA GLY A 492 -1.96 -19.82 -2.80
C GLY A 492 -0.46 -19.63 -3.03
N PRO A 493 0.06 -19.79 -4.27
CA PRO A 493 1.50 -19.93 -4.47
C PRO A 493 2.27 -18.61 -4.43
N ARG A 494 1.74 -17.53 -5.04
CA ARG A 494 2.46 -16.24 -5.12
C ARG A 494 2.55 -15.54 -3.76
N GLY A 495 1.45 -15.52 -3.01
CA GLY A 495 1.42 -14.94 -1.66
C GLY A 495 2.32 -15.70 -0.69
N TRP A 496 2.26 -17.04 -0.72
CA TRP A 496 3.14 -17.88 0.08
C TRP A 496 4.61 -17.71 -0.30
N LEU A 497 4.93 -17.67 -1.60
CA LEU A 497 6.29 -17.43 -2.07
C LEU A 497 6.81 -16.07 -1.62
N MET A 498 6.01 -15.00 -1.75
CA MET A 498 6.40 -13.66 -1.30
C MET A 498 6.61 -13.63 0.22
N GLY A 499 5.72 -14.25 1.00
CA GLY A 499 5.88 -14.38 2.45
C GLY A 499 7.13 -15.18 2.83
N ALA A 500 7.35 -16.34 2.20
CA ALA A 500 8.52 -17.18 2.43
C ALA A 500 9.82 -16.46 2.07
N THR A 501 9.86 -15.74 0.94
CA THR A 501 11.01 -14.92 0.55
C THR A 501 11.23 -13.76 1.52
N THR A 502 10.16 -13.12 2.01
CA THR A 502 10.24 -12.06 3.02
C THR A 502 10.89 -12.56 4.30
N TRP A 503 10.42 -13.68 4.84
CA TRP A 503 11.02 -14.29 6.04
C TRP A 503 12.43 -14.85 5.79
N GLY A 504 12.68 -15.41 4.62
CA GLY A 504 14.01 -15.86 4.21
C GLY A 504 15.03 -14.72 4.16
N VAL A 505 14.66 -13.59 3.56
CA VAL A 505 15.46 -12.36 3.54
C VAL A 505 15.69 -11.81 4.93
N ALA A 506 14.63 -11.76 5.75
CA ALA A 506 14.73 -11.28 7.13
C ALA A 506 15.63 -12.17 8.01
N ALA A 507 15.86 -13.43 7.60
CA ALA A 507 16.76 -14.37 8.26
C ALA A 507 18.21 -14.34 7.76
N LEU A 508 18.49 -13.78 6.56
CA LEU A 508 19.85 -13.69 6.01
C LEU A 508 20.89 -13.08 6.97
N PRO A 509 20.56 -12.04 7.76
CA PRO A 509 21.48 -11.45 8.74
C PRO A 509 22.02 -12.43 9.78
N PHE A 510 21.30 -13.53 10.07
CA PHE A 510 21.73 -14.56 11.01
C PHE A 510 22.78 -15.51 10.43
N ILE A 511 22.96 -15.55 9.10
CA ILE A 511 23.93 -16.45 8.46
C ILE A 511 25.37 -16.07 8.86
N PRO A 512 25.86 -14.82 8.67
CA PRO A 512 27.21 -14.47 9.09
C PRO A 512 27.40 -14.60 10.61
N LEU A 513 26.39 -14.22 11.39
CA LEU A 513 26.38 -14.37 12.84
C LEU A 513 26.61 -15.84 13.22
N GLY A 514 25.84 -16.77 12.65
CA GLY A 514 25.96 -18.20 12.93
C GLY A 514 27.25 -18.83 12.41
N VAL A 515 27.65 -18.51 11.18
CA VAL A 515 28.86 -19.06 10.55
C VAL A 515 30.13 -18.62 11.26
N MET A 516 30.23 -17.32 11.60
CA MET A 516 31.46 -16.75 12.14
C MET A 516 31.57 -16.94 13.66
N SER A 517 30.46 -16.84 14.41
CA SER A 517 30.48 -17.05 15.87
C SER A 517 30.21 -18.49 16.31
N LYS A 518 29.72 -19.35 15.41
CA LYS A 518 29.18 -20.69 15.73
C LYS A 518 28.09 -20.65 16.80
N PHE A 519 27.38 -19.53 16.90
CA PHE A 519 26.39 -19.24 17.97
C PHE A 519 26.95 -19.38 19.39
N ARG A 520 28.27 -19.27 19.57
CA ARG A 520 28.90 -19.32 20.89
C ARG A 520 28.75 -17.99 21.62
N THR A 521 28.62 -18.04 22.93
CA THR A 521 28.79 -16.84 23.75
C THR A 521 30.26 -16.45 23.78
N GLY A 522 30.55 -15.16 23.66
CA GLY A 522 31.92 -14.66 23.79
C GLY A 522 32.42 -14.74 25.23
N THR A 523 33.74 -14.74 25.41
CA THR A 523 34.40 -14.84 26.72
C THR A 523 34.09 -13.65 27.63
N SER A 524 33.85 -12.47 27.03
CA SER A 524 33.68 -11.19 27.71
C SER A 524 32.28 -10.59 27.50
N SER A 525 31.39 -11.29 26.80
CA SER A 525 30.02 -10.84 26.54
C SER A 525 29.15 -10.92 27.80
N THR A 526 28.42 -9.86 28.12
CA THR A 526 27.41 -9.87 29.19
C THR A 526 26.05 -10.35 28.69
N VAL A 527 25.20 -10.84 29.59
CA VAL A 527 23.82 -11.23 29.25
C VAL A 527 23.05 -10.04 28.68
N ALA A 528 23.22 -8.86 29.26
CA ALA A 528 22.55 -7.63 28.81
C ALA A 528 22.92 -7.27 27.36
N GLN A 529 24.21 -7.34 26.99
CA GLN A 529 24.66 -7.09 25.62
C GLN A 529 23.97 -8.03 24.63
N ARG A 530 23.89 -9.32 24.96
CA ARG A 530 23.25 -10.33 24.10
C ARG A 530 21.75 -10.09 23.97
N VAL A 531 21.06 -9.81 25.07
CA VAL A 531 19.61 -9.58 25.06
C VAL A 531 19.25 -8.37 24.22
N TRP A 532 19.94 -7.24 24.41
CA TRP A 532 19.64 -6.02 23.65
C TRP A 532 19.87 -6.20 22.16
N LEU A 533 21.02 -6.76 21.75
CA LEU A 533 21.31 -6.96 20.33
C LEU A 533 20.37 -7.99 19.69
N MET A 534 20.06 -9.09 20.37
CA MET A 534 19.16 -10.10 19.81
C MET A 534 17.71 -9.61 19.76
N ALA A 535 17.24 -8.87 20.77
CA ALA A 535 15.91 -8.25 20.74
C ALA A 535 15.80 -7.24 19.59
N TRP A 536 16.85 -6.45 19.37
CA TRP A 536 16.91 -5.48 18.28
C TRP A 536 16.82 -6.17 16.90
N TYR A 537 17.57 -7.26 16.73
CA TYR A 537 17.50 -8.12 15.54
C TYR A 537 16.08 -8.67 15.30
N VAL A 538 15.46 -9.27 16.33
CA VAL A 538 14.12 -9.86 16.23
C VAL A 538 13.08 -8.81 15.83
N VAL A 539 13.12 -7.63 16.47
CA VAL A 539 12.22 -6.53 16.12
C VAL A 539 12.45 -6.07 14.67
N GLY A 540 13.71 -5.95 14.24
CA GLY A 540 14.05 -5.65 12.84
C GLY A 540 13.49 -6.67 11.85
N THR A 541 13.65 -7.97 12.13
CA THR A 541 13.12 -9.08 11.30
C THR A 541 11.60 -8.99 11.15
N VAL A 542 10.86 -8.71 12.23
CA VAL A 542 9.40 -8.56 12.18
C VAL A 542 9.00 -7.38 11.29
N SER A 543 9.77 -6.30 11.29
CA SER A 543 9.45 -5.10 10.50
C SER A 543 9.45 -5.33 8.99
N VAL A 544 10.26 -6.29 8.48
CA VAL A 544 10.32 -6.66 7.06
C VAL A 544 8.98 -7.20 6.54
N SER A 545 8.18 -7.82 7.43
CA SER A 545 6.91 -8.44 7.07
C SER A 545 5.81 -7.44 6.69
N ASN A 546 5.94 -6.17 7.09
CA ASN A 546 4.98 -5.11 6.77
C ASN A 546 5.67 -3.94 6.04
N PRO A 547 5.82 -4.03 4.70
CA PRO A 547 6.53 -3.01 3.92
C PRO A 547 5.90 -1.61 3.92
N TYR A 548 4.65 -1.47 4.38
CA TYR A 548 3.95 -0.19 4.48
C TYR A 548 3.42 0.03 5.90
N PHE A 549 4.20 -0.41 6.88
CA PHE A 549 3.95 -0.13 8.28
C PHE A 549 3.74 1.36 8.57
N THR A 550 4.54 2.21 7.91
CA THR A 550 4.51 3.67 8.03
C THR A 550 3.19 4.27 7.56
N ASP A 551 2.69 3.77 6.43
CA ASP A 551 1.40 4.14 5.86
C ASP A 551 0.27 3.84 6.85
N HIS A 552 0.23 2.61 7.38
CA HIS A 552 -0.74 2.21 8.40
C HIS A 552 -0.61 3.05 9.70
N LEU A 553 0.61 3.35 10.13
CA LEU A 553 0.84 4.20 11.28
C LEU A 553 0.31 5.62 11.05
N ALA A 554 0.54 6.20 9.87
CA ALA A 554 0.03 7.51 9.50
C ALA A 554 -1.51 7.53 9.39
N ASP A 555 -2.10 6.49 8.81
CA ASP A 555 -3.56 6.35 8.70
C ASP A 555 -4.23 6.30 10.07
N VAL A 556 -3.75 5.42 10.97
CA VAL A 556 -4.30 5.30 12.33
C VAL A 556 -4.10 6.57 13.16
N THR A 557 -2.92 7.18 13.09
CA THR A 557 -2.58 8.35 13.93
C THR A 557 -3.24 9.64 13.46
N TYR A 558 -3.24 9.89 12.15
CA TYR A 558 -3.64 11.17 11.59
C TYR A 558 -5.03 11.10 10.93
N TYR A 559 -5.21 10.27 9.91
CA TYR A 559 -6.42 10.28 9.08
C TYR A 559 -7.65 9.73 9.81
N ASN A 560 -7.56 8.50 10.33
CA ASN A 560 -8.64 7.86 11.07
C ASN A 560 -9.00 8.61 12.35
N SER A 561 -8.04 9.29 12.98
CA SER A 561 -8.32 10.12 14.15
C SER A 561 -9.06 11.39 13.78
N ARG A 562 -8.72 12.02 12.65
CA ARG A 562 -9.42 13.22 12.18
C ARG A 562 -10.83 12.92 11.69
N VAL A 563 -11.01 11.87 10.88
CA VAL A 563 -12.34 11.45 10.38
C VAL A 563 -13.26 11.08 11.53
N LEU A 564 -12.75 10.40 12.56
CA LEU A 564 -13.55 10.09 13.75
C LEU A 564 -14.01 11.36 14.48
N MET A 565 -13.19 12.41 14.52
CA MET A 565 -13.56 13.70 15.13
C MET A 565 -14.66 14.41 14.34
N GLU A 566 -14.60 14.34 13.01
CA GLU A 566 -15.55 14.97 12.09
C GLU A 566 -16.89 14.22 12.04
N LYS A 567 -16.90 12.87 11.98
CA LYS A 567 -18.16 12.11 11.86
C LYS A 567 -18.98 12.03 13.14
N ARG A 568 -18.35 12.16 14.32
CA ARG A 568 -19.00 11.90 15.61
C ARG A 568 -19.33 13.19 16.36
N HIS A 569 -20.11 14.07 15.73
CA HIS A 569 -20.56 15.32 16.35
C HIS A 569 -21.45 15.13 17.59
N ASP A 570 -22.05 13.95 17.74
CA ASP A 570 -22.97 13.65 18.85
C ASP A 570 -22.28 13.20 20.15
N LEU A 571 -21.00 12.83 20.10
CA LEU A 571 -20.26 12.45 21.31
C LEU A 571 -19.79 13.66 22.09
N SER A 572 -19.84 13.54 23.42
CA SER A 572 -19.33 14.55 24.35
C SER A 572 -17.83 14.78 24.15
N ARG A 573 -17.34 15.99 24.49
CA ARG A 573 -15.91 16.33 24.39
C ARG A 573 -15.02 15.37 25.17
N LEU A 574 -15.51 14.85 26.29
CA LEU A 574 -14.78 13.98 27.21
C LEU A 574 -14.60 12.58 26.62
N GLU A 575 -15.63 12.03 25.96
CA GLU A 575 -15.54 10.75 25.25
C GLU A 575 -14.63 10.83 24.03
N ARG A 576 -14.69 11.92 23.25
CA ARG A 576 -13.76 12.15 22.13
C ARG A 576 -12.31 12.21 22.61
N ALA A 577 -12.05 12.95 23.69
CA ALA A 577 -10.73 13.01 24.31
C ALA A 577 -10.27 11.64 24.81
N GLY A 578 -11.17 10.85 25.43
CA GLY A 578 -10.89 9.49 25.87
C GLY A 578 -10.48 8.56 24.72
N ILE A 579 -11.20 8.59 23.60
CA ILE A 579 -10.87 7.77 22.42
C ILE A 579 -9.52 8.18 21.82
N LEU A 580 -9.25 9.48 21.69
CA LEU A 580 -7.95 9.96 21.21
C LEU A 580 -6.81 9.56 22.15
N LEU A 581 -7.02 9.68 23.46
CA LEU A 581 -6.02 9.32 24.46
C LEU A 581 -5.73 7.81 24.42
N MET A 582 -6.76 6.98 24.29
CA MET A 582 -6.60 5.52 24.13
C MET A 582 -5.85 5.18 22.84
N ARG A 583 -6.16 5.83 21.71
CA ARG A 583 -5.43 5.64 20.44
C ARG A 583 -3.98 6.10 20.54
N ALA A 584 -3.75 7.29 21.10
CA ALA A 584 -2.41 7.82 21.32
C ALA A 584 -1.60 6.92 22.26
N ALA A 585 -2.21 6.41 23.34
CA ALA A 585 -1.58 5.44 24.23
C ALA A 585 -1.28 4.12 23.53
N GLY A 586 -2.18 3.63 22.67
CA GLY A 586 -1.95 2.43 21.86
C GLY A 586 -0.77 2.59 20.90
N VAL A 587 -0.72 3.71 20.18
CA VAL A 587 0.40 4.05 19.27
C VAL A 587 1.70 4.24 20.05
N LEU A 588 1.65 4.96 21.18
CA LEU A 588 2.82 5.16 22.03
C LEU A 588 3.32 3.84 22.61
N GLY A 589 2.43 2.97 23.08
CA GLY A 589 2.78 1.64 23.57
C GLY A 589 3.42 0.77 22.50
N MET A 590 2.87 0.81 21.27
CA MET A 590 3.45 0.15 20.10
C MET A 590 4.86 0.69 19.80
N LEU A 591 5.03 2.02 19.75
CA LEU A 591 6.31 2.65 19.50
C LEU A 591 7.31 2.31 20.61
N ILE A 592 6.92 2.37 21.89
CA ILE A 592 7.80 2.00 23.01
C ILE A 592 8.26 0.56 22.85
N PHE A 593 7.35 -0.37 22.57
CA PHE A 593 7.69 -1.79 22.43
C PHE A 593 8.73 -2.05 21.34
N TYR A 594 8.56 -1.41 20.17
CA TYR A 594 9.49 -1.61 19.06
C TYR A 594 10.77 -0.78 19.21
N VAL A 595 10.69 0.49 19.62
CA VAL A 595 11.84 1.41 19.68
C VAL A 595 12.78 1.08 20.85
N THR A 596 12.29 0.50 21.95
CA THR A 596 13.11 0.22 23.13
C THR A 596 14.32 -0.69 22.82
N PRO A 597 14.16 -1.84 22.12
CA PRO A 597 15.29 -2.64 21.67
C PRO A 597 16.30 -1.88 20.80
N ALA A 598 15.85 -0.94 19.97
CA ALA A 598 16.73 -0.15 19.12
C ALA A 598 17.61 0.80 19.92
N ILE A 599 17.02 1.55 20.86
CA ILE A 599 17.76 2.46 21.74
C ILE A 599 18.76 1.67 22.59
N GLY A 600 18.33 0.55 23.19
CA GLY A 600 19.22 -0.32 23.95
C GLY A 600 20.33 -0.92 23.09
N GLY A 601 20.02 -1.33 21.85
CA GLY A 601 20.97 -1.82 20.87
C GLY A 601 22.05 -0.78 20.53
N PHE A 602 21.66 0.45 20.20
CA PHE A 602 22.62 1.53 19.93
C PHE A 602 23.52 1.84 21.13
N ALA A 603 22.93 1.93 22.33
CA ALA A 603 23.70 2.17 23.55
C ALA A 603 24.73 1.07 23.80
N VAL A 604 24.34 -0.19 23.64
CA VAL A 604 25.22 -1.35 23.79
C VAL A 604 26.32 -1.37 22.73
N VAL A 605 26.01 -1.10 21.46
CA VAL A 605 27.01 -1.02 20.39
C VAL A 605 28.04 0.07 20.70
N GLY A 606 27.59 1.27 21.10
CA GLY A 606 28.49 2.37 21.47
C GLY A 606 29.41 2.00 22.63
N GLN A 607 28.85 1.39 23.69
CA GLN A 607 29.65 0.89 24.83
C GLN A 607 30.68 -0.15 24.40
N MET A 608 30.29 -1.10 23.55
CA MET A 608 31.18 -2.15 23.08
C MET A 608 32.28 -1.61 22.15
N LEU A 609 31.99 -0.62 21.30
CA LEU A 609 32.99 0.06 20.46
C LEU A 609 34.05 0.78 21.30
N ILE A 610 33.63 1.48 22.37
CA ILE A 610 34.54 2.18 23.27
C ILE A 610 35.37 1.17 24.08
N ALA A 611 34.75 0.10 24.57
CA ALA A 611 35.42 -0.92 25.37
C ALA A 611 36.36 -1.83 24.57
N TYR A 612 36.06 -2.08 23.30
CA TYR A 612 36.84 -2.99 22.44
C TYR A 612 38.16 -2.38 21.96
N GLY A 613 38.18 -1.09 21.64
CA GLY A 613 39.33 -0.49 20.94
C GLY A 613 39.22 -0.54 19.41
N SER A 614 40.19 0.06 18.73
CA SER A 614 40.41 -0.10 17.29
C SER A 614 41.50 -1.16 17.08
N CYS A 615 41.11 -2.31 16.54
CA CYS A 615 41.98 -3.49 16.42
C CYS A 615 42.30 -3.82 14.96
N THR A 616 43.55 -4.21 14.71
CA THR A 616 44.03 -4.67 13.41
C THR A 616 44.75 -6.00 13.56
N SER A 617 44.40 -6.98 12.71
CA SER A 617 45.14 -8.24 12.57
C SER A 617 46.54 -7.98 12.04
N LEU A 618 47.53 -8.67 12.61
CA LEU A 618 48.92 -8.67 12.16
C LEU A 618 49.17 -9.45 10.87
#